data_AF-A0A974UI01-F1
#
_entry.id   AF-A0A974UI01-F1
#
_cell.length_a   1.000
_cell.length_b   1.000
_cell.length_c   1.000
_cell.angle_alpha   90.00
_cell.angle_beta   90.00
_cell.angle_gamma   90.00
#
_symmetry.space_group_name_H-M   'P 1'
#
loop_
_entity.id
_entity.type
_entity.pdbx_description
1 polymer ?
#
loop_
_entity_poly.entity_id
_entity_poly.type
_entity_poly.pdbx_seq_one_letter_code
_entity_poly.pdbx_strand_id
1 'polypeptide(L)' 'MHQNHNLYAPNAEITRQDMFTLLYNALQVLGELPAEKSGDVLEDFSDAGAIADYAKDPIQTFVSAGIVSGS' A
#
# COMPACT_ATOMS: atom_id res chain seq x y z
N MET A 1 -11.44 -21.60 26.35
CA MET A 1 -10.59 -21.84 25.17
C MET A 1 -10.39 -20.49 24.49
N HIS A 2 -9.18 -19.95 24.46
CA HIS A 2 -8.88 -18.71 23.71
C HIS A 2 -8.60 -19.09 22.26
N GLN A 3 -9.47 -18.68 21.33
CA GLN A 3 -9.21 -18.84 19.90
C GLN A 3 -8.09 -17.89 19.51
N ASN A 4 -6.93 -18.46 19.17
CA ASN A 4 -5.84 -17.72 18.55
C ASN A 4 -6.24 -17.53 17.08
N HIS A 5 -6.86 -16.39 16.76
CA HIS A 5 -7.11 -16.02 15.37
C HIS A 5 -5.76 -15.66 14.76
N ASN A 6 -5.13 -16.62 14.09
CA ASN A 6 -3.98 -16.32 13.23
C ASN A 6 -4.47 -15.35 12.14
N LEU A 7 -4.26 -14.06 12.36
CA LEU A 7 -4.62 -12.97 11.43
C LEU A 7 -3.76 -13.00 10.16
N TYR A 8 -2.66 -13.75 10.21
CA TYR A 8 -1.83 -13.99 9.05
C TYR A 8 -2.37 -15.21 8.30
N ALA A 9 -3.01 -14.97 7.16
CA ALA A 9 -3.63 -15.95 6.29
C ALA A 9 -2.75 -16.23 5.06
N PRO A 10 -1.70 -17.07 5.16
CA PRO A 10 -0.66 -17.19 4.12
C PRO A 10 -1.15 -17.78 2.80
N ASN A 11 -2.31 -18.44 2.80
CA ASN A 11 -2.92 -19.03 1.61
C ASN A 11 -4.06 -18.16 1.04
N ALA A 12 -4.35 -17.02 1.65
CA ALA A 12 -5.34 -16.09 1.10
C ALA A 12 -4.76 -15.36 -0.12
N GLU A 13 -5.63 -15.02 -1.06
CA GLU A 13 -5.25 -14.14 -2.15
C GLU A 13 -4.83 -12.77 -1.60
N ILE A 14 -3.74 -12.24 -2.15
CA ILE A 14 -3.24 -10.92 -1.79
C ILE A 14 -3.93 -9.87 -2.66
N THR A 15 -4.45 -8.81 -2.04
CA THR A 15 -5.01 -7.68 -2.79
C THR A 15 -3.90 -6.76 -3.29
N ARG A 16 -4.21 -5.85 -4.23
CA ARG A 16 -3.24 -4.82 -4.66
C ARG A 16 -2.76 -3.96 -3.49
N GLN A 17 -3.67 -3.55 -2.60
CA GLN A 17 -3.33 -2.72 -1.45
C GLN A 17 -2.42 -3.45 -0.46
N ASP A 18 -2.61 -4.76 -0.27
CA ASP A 18 -1.70 -5.58 0.53
C ASP A 18 -0.30 -5.65 -0.10
N MET A 19 -0.22 -5.82 -1.42
CA MET A 19 1.05 -5.89 -2.13
C MET A 19 1.85 -4.58 -2.00
N PHE A 20 1.20 -3.41 -2.17
CA PHE A 20 1.87 -2.12 -1.95
C PHE A 20 2.30 -1.93 -0.50
N THR A 21 1.47 -2.36 0.45
CA THR A 21 1.83 -2.30 1.89
C THR A 21 3.07 -3.14 2.19
N LEU A 22 3.13 -4.37 1.68
CA LEU A 22 4.30 -5.24 1.87
C LEU A 22 5.57 -4.66 1.24
N LEU A 23 5.47 -4.15 0.01
CA LEU A 23 6.60 -3.53 -0.67
C LEU A 23 7.08 -2.27 0.06
N TYR A 24 6.15 -1.41 0.49
CA TYR A 24 6.45 -0.22 1.28
C TYR A 24 7.22 -0.58 2.56
N ASN A 25 6.73 -1.56 3.32
CA ASN A 25 7.38 -2.00 4.55
C ASN A 25 8.79 -2.55 4.29
N ALA A 26 8.97 -3.34 3.21
CA ALA A 26 10.28 -3.85 2.83
C ALA A 26 11.26 -2.72 2.49
N LEU A 27 10.84 -1.75 1.67
CA LEU A 27 11.66 -0.61 1.28
C LEU A 27 11.96 0.32 2.45
N GLN A 28 11.02 0.49 3.38
CA GLN A 28 11.24 1.26 4.61
C GLN A 28 12.34 0.63 5.47
N VAL A 29 12.34 -0.69 5.65
CA VAL A 29 13.40 -1.41 6.38
C VAL A 29 14.76 -1.27 5.68
N LEU A 30 14.76 -1.23 4.36
CA LEU A 30 15.98 -1.06 3.56
C LEU A 30 16.45 0.40 3.48
N GLY A 31 15.62 1.38 3.86
CA GLY A 31 15.92 2.81 3.68
C GLY A 31 15.82 3.27 2.22
N GLU A 32 15.09 2.54 1.39
CA GLU A 32 15.00 2.70 -0.07
C GLU A 32 13.60 3.13 -0.51
N LEU A 33 12.86 3.84 0.35
CA LEU A 33 11.57 4.41 -0.05
C LEU A 33 11.78 5.39 -1.20
N PRO A 34 10.97 5.32 -2.25
CA PRO A 34 11.15 6.17 -3.41
C PRO A 34 10.88 7.63 -3.01
N ALA A 35 11.73 8.53 -3.51
CA ALA A 35 11.49 9.96 -3.38
C ALA A 35 10.28 10.38 -4.21
N GLU A 36 9.57 11.40 -3.74
CA GLU A 36 8.50 12.05 -4.48
C GLU A 36 9.04 12.62 -5.80
N LYS A 37 8.31 12.40 -6.89
CA LYS A 37 8.67 12.78 -8.26
C LYS A 37 7.51 13.41 -9.03
N SER A 38 6.28 12.92 -8.81
CA SER A 38 5.07 13.52 -9.35
C SER A 38 4.37 14.35 -8.27
N GLY A 39 3.64 15.38 -8.69
CA GLY A 39 2.69 16.10 -7.84
C GLY A 39 1.33 15.41 -7.76
N ASP A 40 1.23 14.18 -8.30
CA ASP A 40 -0.01 13.42 -8.32
C ASP A 40 -0.37 13.00 -6.91
N VAL A 41 -1.63 13.18 -6.55
CA VAL A 41 -2.15 12.89 -5.22
C VAL A 41 -3.12 11.73 -5.30
N LEU A 42 -3.13 10.92 -4.25
CA LEU A 42 -4.02 9.76 -4.12
C LEU A 42 -5.51 10.13 -4.31
N GLU A 43 -5.86 11.37 -4.02
CA GLU A 43 -7.20 11.95 -4.17
C GLU A 43 -7.69 12.00 -5.63
N ASP A 44 -6.78 11.90 -6.61
CA ASP A 44 -7.11 11.88 -8.04
C ASP A 44 -7.62 10.50 -8.51
N PHE A 45 -7.60 9.49 -7.65
CA PHE A 45 -8.00 8.11 -7.97
C PHE A 45 -9.47 7.90 -7.59
N SER A 46 -10.29 7.46 -8.55
CA SER A 46 -11.74 7.30 -8.34
C SER A 46 -12.10 6.27 -7.26
N ASP A 47 -11.19 5.36 -6.95
CA ASP A 47 -11.31 4.32 -5.93
C ASP A 47 -10.57 4.65 -4.61
N ALA A 48 -10.04 5.88 -4.45
CA ALA A 48 -9.31 6.29 -3.24
C ALA A 48 -10.11 6.09 -1.94
N GLY A 49 -11.45 6.27 -2.00
CA GLY A 49 -12.35 6.03 -0.87
C GLY A 49 -12.52 4.56 -0.47
N ALA A 50 -12.12 3.61 -1.34
CA ALA A 50 -12.16 2.18 -1.08
C ALA A 50 -10.83 1.62 -0.53
N ILE A 51 -9.78 2.45 -0.47
CA ILE A 51 -8.47 2.07 0.06
C ILE A 51 -8.57 1.92 1.58
N ALA A 52 -8.16 0.76 2.09
CA ALA A 52 -8.09 0.54 3.52
C ALA A 52 -7.07 1.46 4.19
N ASP A 53 -7.33 1.90 5.42
CA ASP A 53 -6.49 2.88 6.13
C ASP A 53 -5.01 2.49 6.20
N TYR A 54 -4.71 1.20 6.37
CA TYR A 54 -3.33 0.70 6.43
C TYR A 54 -2.55 0.86 5.12
N ALA A 55 -3.25 1.02 4.00
CA ALA A 55 -2.66 1.07 2.67
C ALA A 55 -2.56 2.49 2.09
N LYS A 56 -3.10 3.50 2.79
CA LYS A 56 -3.06 4.91 2.35
C LYS A 56 -1.63 5.41 2.16
N ASP A 57 -0.81 5.34 3.21
CA ASP A 57 0.58 5.82 3.14
C ASP A 57 1.43 5.02 2.14
N PRO A 58 1.35 3.67 2.10
CA PRO A 58 2.02 2.88 1.06
C PRO A 58 1.64 3.33 -0.36
N ILE A 59 0.35 3.40 -0.67
CA ILE A 59 -0.10 3.71 -2.03
C ILE A 59 0.25 5.16 -2.38
N GLN A 60 0.02 6.12 -1.48
CA GLN A 60 0.40 7.52 -1.67
C GLN A 60 1.90 7.66 -2.00
N THR A 61 2.76 6.94 -1.29
CA THR A 61 4.21 6.97 -1.55
C THR A 61 4.53 6.56 -2.98
N PHE A 62 3.89 5.51 -3.51
CA PHE A 62 4.14 5.05 -4.88
C PHE A 62 3.45 5.91 -5.95
N VAL A 63 2.31 6.52 -5.63
CA VAL A 63 1.62 7.49 -6.49
C VAL A 63 2.46 8.74 -6.66
N SER A 64 2.90 9.36 -5.55
CA SER A 64 3.74 10.56 -5.56
C SER A 64 5.14 10.28 -6.14
N ALA A 65 5.60 9.02 -6.15
CA ALA A 65 6.80 8.62 -6.87
C ALA A 65 6.60 8.41 -8.39
N GLY A 66 5.36 8.49 -8.89
CA GLY A 66 4.98 8.22 -10.28
C GLY A 66 5.10 6.74 -10.69
N ILE A 67 5.18 5.82 -9.72
CA ILE A 67 5.31 4.37 -9.95
C ILE A 67 3.93 3.74 -10.15
N VAL A 68 2.93 4.27 -9.46
CA VAL A 68 1.53 3.84 -9.57
C VAL A 68 0.74 4.91 -10.29
N SER A 69 0.22 4.55 -11.45
CA SER A 69 -0.84 5.28 -12.14
C SER A 69 -2.15 4.50 -12.01
N GLY A 70 -3.25 5.19 -11.81
CA GLY A 70 -4.59 4.61 -11.75
C GLY A 70 -5.64 5.55 -12.35
N SER A 71 -6.87 5.08 -12.38
CA SER A 71 -8.06 5.79 -12.86
C SER A 71 -9.14 5.68 -11.79
#